data_AF-A0A7T5R3G9-F1
#
_entry.id   AF-A0A7T5R3G9-F1
#
_cell.length_a   1.000
_cell.length_b   1.000
_cell.length_c   1.000
_cell.angle_alpha   90.00
_cell.angle_beta   90.00
_cell.angle_gamma   90.00
#
_symmetry.space_group_name_H-M   'P 1'
#
loop_
_entity.id
_entity.type
_entity.pdbx_description
1 polymer ?
#
loop_
_entity_poly.entity_id
_entity_poly.type
_entity_poly.pdbx_seq_one_letter_code
_entity_poly.pdbx_strand_id
1 'polypeptide(L)'
;MIIPLDKPYPSILGAPVIDRVDSAIFSRRYFAHCMACGFCGDSCCQYGVDIDIENVGRIMDVADRLEPFAGSRRDQWFENGYEDDPYFPGGKVTRTQVKNGACVFLNRKGRGCLLHSFALQEGINPNDLKPLVSAIFPVTFDAGCLCPSDEILDNELICRDLGSCLYEGARADLGYYFGTEFVAVLDDLFPRYRLPSG
;
A
#
# COMPACT_ATOMS: atom_id res chain seq x y z
N MET A 1 11.29 -16.68 1.63
CA MET A 1 12.72 -16.75 2.00
C MET A 1 13.20 -15.32 2.01
N ILE A 2 13.84 -14.87 3.08
CA ILE A 2 14.35 -13.50 3.16
C ILE A 2 15.69 -13.41 2.42
N ILE A 3 15.77 -12.52 1.45
CA ILE A 3 16.93 -12.29 0.58
C ILE A 3 17.51 -10.92 0.97
N PRO A 4 18.75 -10.86 1.49
CA PRO A 4 19.42 -9.58 1.71
C PRO A 4 19.77 -8.93 0.38
N LEU A 5 19.69 -7.60 0.33
CA LEU A 5 20.12 -6.80 -0.81
C LEU A 5 21.56 -6.33 -0.62
N ASP A 6 22.27 -6.09 -1.73
CA ASP A 6 23.67 -5.63 -1.69
C ASP A 6 23.84 -4.24 -1.06
N LYS A 7 22.76 -3.45 -1.03
CA LYS A 7 22.69 -2.14 -0.38
C LYS A 7 21.24 -1.83 0.04
N PRO A 8 21.05 -0.88 0.99
CA PRO A 8 19.72 -0.38 1.32
C PRO A 8 19.15 0.54 0.22
N TYR A 9 17.82 0.54 0.09
CA TYR A 9 17.05 1.36 -0.84
C TYR A 9 16.04 2.22 -0.07
N PRO A 10 16.35 3.48 0.25
CA PRO A 10 15.38 4.39 0.85
C PRO A 10 14.27 4.71 -0.15
N SER A 11 13.05 4.84 0.34
CA SER A 11 11.98 5.42 -0.46
C SER A 11 12.27 6.90 -0.77
N ILE A 12 11.58 7.48 -1.74
CA ILE A 12 11.60 8.93 -2.03
C ILE A 12 11.14 9.79 -0.84
N LEU A 13 10.48 9.18 0.15
CA LEU A 13 10.05 9.81 1.41
C LEU A 13 11.09 9.62 2.53
N GLY A 14 12.28 9.07 2.23
CA GLY A 14 13.34 8.78 3.19
C GLY A 14 13.16 7.46 3.95
N ALA A 15 11.92 7.07 4.26
CA ALA A 15 11.54 5.79 4.85
C ALA A 15 10.30 5.19 4.14
N PRO A 16 10.07 3.88 4.17
CA PRO A 16 10.97 2.84 4.68
C PRO A 16 12.27 2.76 3.88
N VAL A 17 13.29 2.20 4.50
CA VAL A 17 14.55 1.82 3.85
C VAL A 17 14.55 0.31 3.68
N ILE A 18 14.54 -0.18 2.44
CA ILE A 18 14.48 -1.61 2.17
C ILE A 18 15.90 -2.16 2.01
N ASP A 19 16.27 -3.11 2.88
CA ASP A 19 17.55 -3.80 2.85
C ASP A 19 17.43 -5.30 2.56
N ARG A 20 16.20 -5.82 2.56
CA ARG A 20 15.91 -7.24 2.32
C ARG A 20 14.52 -7.42 1.71
N VAL A 21 14.31 -8.56 1.08
CA VAL A 21 13.07 -8.90 0.37
C VAL A 21 12.64 -10.31 0.74
N ASP A 22 11.39 -10.51 1.12
CA ASP A 22 10.83 -11.86 1.18
C ASP A 22 10.45 -12.34 -0.22
N SER A 23 11.10 -13.41 -0.67
CA SER A 23 10.83 -14.09 -1.93
C SER A 23 9.37 -14.50 -2.14
N ALA A 24 8.56 -14.52 -1.08
CA ALA A 24 7.12 -14.76 -1.16
C ALA A 24 6.39 -13.72 -2.04
N ILE A 25 6.88 -12.48 -2.18
CA ILE A 25 6.27 -11.47 -3.07
C ILE A 25 6.31 -11.89 -4.55
N PHE A 26 7.24 -12.78 -4.93
CA PHE A 26 7.41 -13.27 -6.30
C PHE A 26 6.54 -14.50 -6.62
N SER A 27 5.98 -15.16 -5.60
CA SER A 27 5.27 -16.43 -5.75
C SER A 27 3.82 -16.39 -5.28
N ARG A 28 3.50 -15.58 -4.26
CA ARG A 28 2.11 -15.33 -3.84
C ARG A 28 1.40 -14.50 -4.90
N ARG A 29 0.13 -14.82 -5.14
CA ARG A 29 -0.66 -14.26 -6.24
C ARG A 29 -1.91 -13.56 -5.73
N TYR A 30 -2.36 -12.57 -6.50
CA TYR A 30 -3.62 -11.88 -6.29
C TYR A 30 -4.16 -11.23 -7.57
N PHE A 31 -5.46 -10.95 -7.60
CA PHE A 31 -6.06 -10.20 -8.70
C PHE A 31 -5.72 -8.70 -8.59
N ALA A 32 -4.67 -8.26 -9.30
CA ALA A 32 -4.15 -6.89 -9.26
C ALA A 32 -5.07 -5.82 -9.89
N HIS A 33 -5.99 -6.20 -10.77
CA HIS A 33 -6.88 -5.26 -11.46
C HIS A 33 -8.19 -5.03 -10.70
N CYS A 34 -8.12 -4.70 -9.41
CA CYS A 34 -9.27 -4.71 -8.48
C CYS A 34 -10.54 -4.00 -9.01
N MET A 35 -10.39 -2.88 -9.71
CA MET A 35 -11.50 -2.10 -10.30
C MET A 35 -12.17 -2.79 -11.50
N ALA A 36 -11.53 -3.80 -12.10
CA ALA A 36 -12.06 -4.60 -13.19
C ALA A 36 -12.84 -5.84 -12.71
N CYS A 37 -13.02 -6.03 -11.41
CA CYS A 37 -13.79 -7.15 -10.86
C CYS A 37 -14.87 -6.72 -9.86
N GLY A 38 -15.92 -7.54 -9.75
CA GLY A 38 -16.98 -7.38 -8.75
C GLY A 38 -16.78 -8.19 -7.47
N PHE A 39 -16.00 -9.27 -7.53
CA PHE A 39 -16.02 -10.32 -6.51
C PHE A 39 -15.25 -9.98 -5.23
N CYS A 40 -14.20 -9.14 -5.29
CA CYS A 40 -13.36 -8.88 -4.12
C CYS A 40 -13.98 -7.91 -3.13
N GLY A 41 -15.00 -7.14 -3.54
CA GLY A 41 -15.70 -6.19 -2.67
C GLY A 41 -14.79 -5.18 -1.97
N ASP A 42 -13.66 -4.80 -2.60
CA ASP A 42 -12.64 -3.92 -2.02
C ASP A 42 -12.09 -4.42 -0.67
N SER A 43 -11.86 -5.74 -0.56
CA SER A 43 -11.38 -6.38 0.68
C SER A 43 -10.09 -5.79 1.25
N CYS A 44 -9.25 -5.14 0.43
CA CYS A 44 -8.07 -4.41 0.89
C CYS A 44 -8.38 -3.19 1.79
N CYS A 45 -9.63 -2.73 1.85
CA CYS A 45 -10.05 -1.61 2.69
C CYS A 45 -10.71 -2.05 4.00
N GLN A 46 -10.69 -3.33 4.38
CA GLN A 46 -11.43 -3.82 5.55
C GLN A 46 -10.84 -3.33 6.88
N TYR A 47 -9.52 -3.23 6.99
CA TYR A 47 -8.82 -3.09 8.28
C TYR A 47 -8.27 -1.69 8.57
N GLY A 48 -8.58 -0.72 7.71
CA GLY A 48 -7.83 0.54 7.71
C GLY A 48 -6.40 0.31 7.21
N VAL A 49 -5.50 1.24 7.48
CA VAL A 49 -4.11 1.14 7.08
C VAL A 49 -3.25 1.97 8.03
N ASP A 50 -2.03 1.50 8.28
CA ASP A 50 -0.99 2.31 8.90
C ASP A 50 -0.59 3.46 7.96
N ILE A 51 -0.51 4.65 8.52
CA ILE A 51 -0.24 5.88 7.80
C ILE A 51 0.78 6.72 8.58
N ASP A 52 1.81 7.17 7.88
CA ASP A 52 2.85 8.01 8.44
C ASP A 52 2.36 9.45 8.69
N ILE A 53 3.00 10.12 9.65
CA ILE A 53 2.68 11.50 10.01
C ILE A 53 2.82 12.49 8.85
N GLU A 54 3.75 12.26 7.93
CA GLU A 54 3.92 13.14 6.77
C GLU A 54 2.78 12.96 5.77
N ASN A 55 2.29 11.74 5.57
CA ASN A 55 1.13 11.47 4.73
C ASN A 55 -0.16 12.01 5.33
N VAL A 56 -0.32 11.93 6.66
CA VAL A 56 -1.39 12.66 7.34
C VAL A 56 -1.30 14.14 7.00
N GLY A 57 -0.11 14.76 7.07
CA GLY A 57 0.12 16.13 6.62
C GLY A 57 -0.36 16.39 5.19
N ARG A 58 0.06 15.56 4.23
CA ARG A 58 -0.36 15.67 2.82
C ARG A 58 -1.88 15.56 2.63
N ILE A 59 -2.55 14.70 3.40
CA ILE A 59 -4.02 14.58 3.36
C ILE A 59 -4.68 15.81 3.99
N MET A 60 -4.12 16.33 5.08
CA MET A 60 -4.65 17.52 5.76
C MET A 60 -4.50 18.79 4.92
N ASP A 61 -3.45 18.90 4.11
CA ASP A 61 -3.23 20.02 3.17
C ASP A 61 -4.33 20.13 2.11
N VAL A 62 -5.02 19.01 1.80
CA VAL A 62 -6.14 18.97 0.86
C VAL A 62 -7.50 18.81 1.55
N ALA A 63 -7.55 18.84 2.89
CA ALA A 63 -8.73 18.47 3.66
C ALA A 63 -9.97 19.31 3.34
N ASP A 64 -9.82 20.61 3.06
CA ASP A 64 -10.96 21.48 2.74
C ASP A 64 -11.72 21.05 1.47
N ARG A 65 -11.02 20.42 0.52
CA ARG A 65 -11.61 19.84 -0.70
C ARG A 65 -11.97 18.37 -0.50
N LEU A 66 -11.16 17.62 0.23
CA LEU A 66 -11.36 16.20 0.47
C LEU A 66 -12.57 15.92 1.38
N GLU A 67 -12.83 16.75 2.39
CA GLU A 67 -13.95 16.59 3.33
C GLU A 67 -15.33 16.53 2.63
N PRO A 68 -15.71 17.51 1.79
CA PRO A 68 -16.96 17.42 1.03
C PRO A 68 -16.95 16.27 0.01
N PHE A 69 -15.80 15.93 -0.58
CA PHE A 69 -15.69 14.82 -1.53
C PHE A 69 -15.89 13.45 -0.86
N ALA A 70 -15.21 13.22 0.26
CA ALA A 70 -15.25 11.98 1.02
C ALA A 70 -16.57 11.82 1.79
N GLY A 71 -17.26 12.92 2.08
CA GLY A 71 -18.51 12.91 2.84
C GLY A 71 -18.33 12.49 4.30
N SER A 72 -17.14 12.68 4.86
CA SER A 72 -16.80 12.43 6.26
C SER A 72 -15.90 13.56 6.76
N ARG A 73 -16.08 13.96 8.03
CA ARG A 73 -15.31 15.04 8.64
C ARG A 73 -13.86 14.62 8.87
N ARG A 74 -12.92 15.57 8.73
CA ARG A 74 -11.48 15.28 8.91
C ARG A 74 -11.11 14.74 10.29
N ASP A 75 -11.88 15.07 11.33
CA ASP A 75 -11.70 14.54 12.69
C ASP A 75 -12.09 13.06 12.84
N GLN A 76 -12.57 12.42 11.77
CA GLN A 76 -12.93 11.00 11.73
C GLN A 76 -11.96 10.16 10.90
N TRP A 77 -10.93 10.75 10.29
CA TRP A 77 -10.08 10.04 9.33
C TRP A 77 -9.00 9.17 9.98
N PHE A 78 -8.45 9.62 11.10
CA PHE A 78 -7.30 8.98 11.74
C PHE A 78 -7.61 8.60 13.18
N GLU A 79 -6.89 7.60 13.68
CA GLU A 79 -6.90 7.26 15.11
C GLU A 79 -6.25 8.36 15.93
N ASN A 80 -6.57 8.39 17.23
CA ASN A 80 -6.02 9.38 18.13
C ASN A 80 -4.62 8.94 18.58
N GLY A 81 -3.63 9.80 18.36
CA GLY A 81 -2.25 9.55 18.79
C GLY A 81 -1.38 9.00 17.68
N TYR A 82 -0.08 9.01 17.96
CA TYR A 82 0.97 8.51 17.09
C TYR A 82 1.93 7.65 17.90
N GLU A 83 2.38 6.57 17.29
CA GLU A 83 3.45 5.72 17.80
C GLU A 83 4.76 6.08 17.11
N ASP A 84 5.88 5.98 17.83
CA ASP A 84 7.20 6.17 17.23
C ASP A 84 7.57 4.90 16.44
N ASP A 85 7.78 5.06 15.13
CA ASP A 85 8.21 3.98 14.25
C ASP A 85 9.19 4.54 13.20
N PRO A 86 10.51 4.25 13.32
CA PRO A 86 11.52 4.77 12.42
C PRO A 86 11.46 4.18 11.00
N TYR A 87 10.65 3.15 10.77
CA TYR A 87 10.46 2.55 9.45
C TYR A 87 9.41 3.30 8.60
N PHE A 88 8.65 4.21 9.20
CA PHE A 88 7.71 5.09 8.48
C PHE A 88 8.30 6.49 8.25
N PRO A 89 7.92 7.18 7.15
CA PRO A 89 8.26 8.58 6.93
C PRO A 89 7.95 9.46 8.16
N GLY A 90 8.82 10.42 8.47
CA GLY A 90 8.68 11.25 9.67
C GLY A 90 8.82 10.51 11.02
N GLY A 91 9.10 9.21 11.03
CA GLY A 91 9.39 8.42 12.24
C GLY A 91 8.19 8.20 13.16
N LYS A 92 6.97 8.48 12.69
CA LYS A 92 5.73 8.34 13.46
C LYS A 92 4.61 7.78 12.61
N VAL A 93 3.82 6.89 13.20
CA VAL A 93 2.72 6.19 12.53
C VAL A 93 1.42 6.32 13.34
N THR A 94 0.30 6.36 12.64
CA THR A 94 -1.05 6.17 13.20
C THR A 94 -1.83 5.29 12.23
N ARG A 95 -3.14 5.09 12.45
CA ARG A 95 -3.99 4.34 11.53
C ARG A 95 -5.14 5.17 10.99
N THR A 96 -5.58 4.87 9.76
CA THR A 96 -6.88 5.35 9.32
C THR A 96 -7.99 4.66 10.12
N GLN A 97 -9.01 5.41 10.51
CA GLN A 97 -10.14 4.85 11.25
C GLN A 97 -10.90 3.79 10.46
N VAL A 98 -11.35 2.75 11.16
CA VAL A 98 -12.34 1.79 10.66
C VAL A 98 -13.72 2.21 11.18
N LYS A 99 -14.63 2.53 10.26
CA LYS A 99 -16.04 2.83 10.55
C LYS A 99 -16.90 1.78 9.90
N ASN A 100 -17.92 1.26 10.58
CA ASN A 100 -18.87 0.30 9.98
C ASN A 100 -18.17 -0.83 9.18
N GLY A 101 -17.12 -1.43 9.77
CA GLY A 101 -16.40 -2.57 9.20
C GLY A 101 -15.45 -2.29 8.02
N ALA A 102 -15.11 -1.03 7.72
CA ALA A 102 -14.13 -0.71 6.68
C ALA A 102 -13.41 0.62 6.97
N CYS A 103 -12.25 0.82 6.33
CA CYS A 103 -11.53 2.08 6.28
C CYS A 103 -12.48 3.24 5.96
N VAL A 104 -12.32 4.35 6.68
CA VAL A 104 -13.08 5.59 6.49
C VAL A 104 -13.01 6.14 5.06
N PHE A 105 -11.93 5.84 4.34
CA PHE A 105 -11.73 6.24 2.94
C PHE A 105 -12.26 5.22 1.92
N LEU A 106 -12.97 4.16 2.32
CA LEU A 106 -13.67 3.30 1.36
C LEU A 106 -14.82 4.05 0.69
N ASN A 107 -14.90 4.00 -0.64
CA ASN A 107 -16.03 4.58 -1.39
C ASN A 107 -17.29 3.70 -1.27
N ARG A 108 -18.09 3.96 -0.22
CA ARG A 108 -19.34 3.21 0.06
C ARG A 108 -20.44 3.38 -0.98
N LYS A 109 -20.37 4.42 -1.82
CA LYS A 109 -21.34 4.67 -2.90
C LYS A 109 -20.89 4.10 -4.24
N GLY A 110 -19.71 3.48 -4.28
CA GLY A 110 -19.11 2.95 -5.49
C GLY A 110 -18.09 1.85 -5.15
N ARG A 111 -16.90 1.95 -5.74
CA ARG A 111 -15.79 1.02 -5.55
C ARG A 111 -14.51 1.77 -5.23
N GLY A 112 -13.60 1.13 -4.53
CA GLY A 112 -12.23 1.57 -4.33
C GLY A 112 -12.05 2.68 -3.29
N CYS A 113 -10.84 3.23 -3.26
CA CYS A 113 -10.40 4.22 -2.29
C CYS A 113 -10.80 5.65 -2.70
N LEU A 114 -11.37 6.41 -1.77
CA LEU A 114 -11.73 7.82 -1.96
C LEU A 114 -10.49 8.70 -2.14
N LEU A 115 -9.36 8.43 -1.45
CA LEU A 115 -8.12 9.18 -1.67
C LEU A 115 -7.61 9.01 -3.10
N HIS A 116 -7.69 7.78 -3.63
CA HIS A 116 -7.32 7.52 -5.03
C HIS A 116 -8.23 8.28 -5.99
N SER A 117 -9.55 8.16 -5.80
CA SER A 117 -10.55 8.80 -6.66
C SER A 117 -10.44 10.32 -6.63
N PHE A 118 -10.22 10.89 -5.44
CA PHE A 118 -9.99 12.31 -5.24
C PHE A 118 -8.71 12.78 -5.95
N ALA A 119 -7.61 12.05 -5.79
CA ALA A 119 -6.35 12.39 -6.46
C ALA A 119 -6.53 12.45 -7.98
N LEU A 120 -7.18 11.43 -8.57
CA LEU A 120 -7.49 11.43 -10.01
C LEU A 120 -8.37 12.62 -10.43
N GLN A 121 -9.38 12.97 -9.64
CA GLN A 121 -10.25 14.11 -9.94
C GLN A 121 -9.50 15.45 -9.92
N GLU A 122 -8.56 15.61 -8.99
CA GLU A 122 -7.77 16.83 -8.83
C GLU A 122 -6.50 16.86 -9.71
N GLY A 123 -6.26 15.82 -10.52
CA GLY A 123 -5.05 15.70 -11.34
C GLY A 123 -3.77 15.48 -10.53
N ILE A 124 -3.90 14.98 -9.30
CA ILE A 124 -2.81 14.62 -8.39
C ILE A 124 -2.44 13.15 -8.65
N ASN A 125 -1.15 12.82 -8.63
CA ASN A 125 -0.74 11.42 -8.67
C ASN A 125 -1.25 10.69 -7.41
N PRO A 126 -2.01 9.59 -7.51
CA PRO A 126 -2.50 8.88 -6.34
C PRO A 126 -1.43 8.50 -5.31
N ASN A 127 -0.19 8.25 -5.72
CA ASN A 127 0.92 7.92 -4.82
C ASN A 127 1.40 9.11 -3.97
N ASP A 128 1.10 10.35 -4.39
CA ASP A 128 1.40 11.55 -3.60
C ASP A 128 0.45 11.67 -2.40
N LEU A 129 -0.77 11.14 -2.52
CA LEU A 129 -1.84 11.31 -1.53
C LEU A 129 -2.15 10.04 -0.72
N LYS A 130 -2.15 8.87 -1.34
CA LYS A 130 -2.45 7.60 -0.66
C LYS A 130 -1.34 7.23 0.34
N PRO A 131 -1.70 6.53 1.43
CA PRO A 131 -0.71 5.87 2.29
C PRO A 131 0.16 4.93 1.48
N LEU A 132 1.47 4.96 1.73
CA LEU A 132 2.45 4.12 1.02
C LEU A 132 2.04 2.65 1.09
N VAL A 133 1.69 2.15 2.28
CA VAL A 133 1.22 0.77 2.50
C VAL A 133 0.02 0.45 1.61
N SER A 134 -0.94 1.38 1.46
CA SER A 134 -2.10 1.23 0.57
C SER A 134 -1.79 1.36 -0.92
N ALA A 135 -0.65 1.93 -1.29
CA ALA A 135 -0.24 2.08 -2.69
C ALA A 135 0.47 0.82 -3.18
N ILE A 136 1.30 0.19 -2.35
CA ILE A 136 2.02 -1.05 -2.72
C ILE A 136 1.28 -2.34 -2.33
N PHE A 137 0.14 -2.25 -1.63
CA PHE A 137 -0.65 -3.40 -1.20
C PHE A 137 -0.97 -4.37 -2.37
N PRO A 138 -0.82 -5.70 -2.19
CA PRO A 138 -0.59 -6.42 -0.94
C PRO A 138 0.88 -6.70 -0.62
N VAL A 139 1.80 -5.99 -1.26
CA VAL A 139 3.16 -5.87 -0.74
C VAL A 139 3.14 -4.86 0.40
N THR A 140 3.87 -5.13 1.46
CA THR A 140 4.11 -4.22 2.58
C THR A 140 5.58 -4.24 2.95
N PHE A 141 5.93 -3.59 4.05
CA PHE A 141 7.26 -3.66 4.63
C PHE A 141 7.19 -3.89 6.14
N ASP A 142 8.20 -4.59 6.66
CA ASP A 142 8.40 -4.77 8.09
C ASP A 142 9.90 -4.69 8.42
N ALA A 143 10.25 -3.73 9.27
CA ALA A 143 11.60 -3.49 9.77
C ALA A 143 12.70 -3.41 8.68
N GLY A 144 12.39 -2.93 7.47
CA GLY A 144 13.31 -2.86 6.32
C GLY A 144 13.25 -4.07 5.36
N CYS A 145 12.35 -5.02 5.61
CA CYS A 145 12.01 -6.10 4.68
C CYS A 145 10.83 -5.69 3.80
N LEU A 146 10.94 -5.83 2.47
CA LEU A 146 9.78 -5.82 1.58
C LEU A 146 9.14 -7.22 1.57
N CYS A 147 7.89 -7.36 2.02
CA CYS A 147 7.25 -8.65 2.27
C CYS A 147 5.75 -8.66 1.85
N PRO A 148 5.12 -9.84 1.74
CA PRO A 148 3.66 -9.91 1.64
C PRO A 148 3.02 -9.34 2.91
N SER A 149 1.84 -8.74 2.77
CA SER A 149 1.01 -8.36 3.91
C SER A 149 0.45 -9.58 4.63
N ASP A 150 0.08 -9.40 5.90
CA ASP A 150 -0.51 -10.46 6.71
C ASP A 150 -1.82 -10.98 6.08
N GLU A 151 -2.61 -10.13 5.42
CA GLU A 151 -3.85 -10.56 4.75
C GLU A 151 -3.60 -11.58 3.61
N ILE A 152 -2.43 -11.55 2.98
CA ILE A 152 -2.00 -12.60 2.05
C ILE A 152 -1.58 -13.86 2.80
N LEU A 153 -0.82 -13.73 3.87
CA LEU A 153 -0.27 -14.86 4.62
C LEU A 153 -1.35 -15.63 5.38
N ASP A 154 -2.31 -14.91 5.95
CA ASP A 154 -3.43 -15.42 6.75
C ASP A 154 -4.66 -15.77 5.91
N ASN A 155 -4.57 -15.64 4.58
CA ASN A 155 -5.58 -16.02 3.61
C ASN A 155 -6.90 -15.22 3.71
N GLU A 156 -6.81 -13.95 4.09
CA GLU A 156 -7.96 -13.08 4.32
C GLU A 156 -8.44 -12.35 3.05
N LEU A 157 -7.58 -12.23 2.03
CA LEU A 157 -7.96 -11.63 0.76
C LEU A 157 -8.73 -12.61 -0.13
N ILE A 158 -9.96 -12.24 -0.49
CA ILE A 158 -10.80 -12.98 -1.46
C ILE A 158 -10.12 -13.03 -2.84
N CYS A 159 -9.31 -12.03 -3.19
CA CYS A 159 -8.61 -11.96 -4.46
C CYS A 159 -7.28 -12.70 -4.52
N ARG A 160 -6.86 -13.39 -3.44
CA ARG A 160 -5.63 -14.17 -3.43
C ARG A 160 -5.68 -15.34 -4.41
N ASP A 161 -4.51 -15.85 -4.76
CA ASP A 161 -4.29 -17.01 -5.65
C ASP A 161 -4.81 -16.85 -7.09
N LEU A 162 -5.26 -15.65 -7.46
CA LEU A 162 -5.69 -15.28 -8.80
C LEU A 162 -4.63 -14.38 -9.46
N GLY A 163 -4.63 -14.28 -10.79
CA GLY A 163 -3.88 -13.23 -11.50
C GLY A 163 -2.35 -13.30 -11.34
N SER A 164 -1.72 -12.12 -11.20
CA SER A 164 -0.27 -11.93 -11.16
C SER A 164 0.31 -12.20 -9.77
N CYS A 165 1.64 -12.27 -9.65
CA CYS A 165 2.26 -12.24 -8.32
C CYS A 165 2.17 -10.85 -7.68
N LEU A 166 2.46 -10.75 -6.37
CA LEU A 166 2.39 -9.48 -5.65
C LEU A 166 3.38 -8.45 -6.23
N TYR A 167 4.61 -8.88 -6.52
CA TYR A 167 5.62 -8.01 -7.14
C TYR A 167 5.13 -7.43 -8.46
N GLU A 168 4.61 -8.26 -9.37
CA GLU A 168 4.09 -7.81 -10.67
C GLU A 168 3.00 -6.74 -10.51
N GLY A 169 2.09 -6.93 -9.55
CA GLY A 169 1.00 -5.99 -9.28
C GLY A 169 1.46 -4.67 -8.66
N ALA A 170 2.47 -4.70 -7.79
CA ALA A 170 3.02 -3.53 -7.11
C ALA A 170 4.20 -2.87 -7.85
N ARG A 171 4.68 -3.45 -8.96
CA ARG A 171 5.94 -3.04 -9.61
C ARG A 171 5.99 -1.56 -9.98
N ALA A 172 4.87 -1.01 -10.44
CA ALA A 172 4.80 0.41 -10.81
C ALA A 172 4.92 1.32 -9.58
N ASP A 173 4.19 1.02 -8.51
CA ASP A 173 4.21 1.77 -7.25
C ASP A 173 5.58 1.65 -6.56
N LEU A 174 6.20 0.46 -6.58
CA LEU A 174 7.57 0.27 -6.11
C LEU A 174 8.56 1.11 -6.92
N GLY A 175 8.38 1.21 -8.23
CA GLY A 175 9.19 2.09 -9.09
C GLY A 175 9.03 3.57 -8.76
N TYR A 176 7.81 3.99 -8.41
CA TYR A 176 7.56 5.36 -7.96
C TYR A 176 8.27 5.64 -6.62
N TYR A 177 8.12 4.77 -5.62
CA TYR A 177 8.67 5.03 -4.29
C TYR A 177 10.17 4.75 -4.16
N PHE A 178 10.75 3.79 -4.87
CA PHE A 178 12.14 3.35 -4.67
C PHE A 178 13.03 3.51 -5.91
N GLY A 179 12.46 3.97 -7.03
CA GLY A 179 13.19 4.26 -8.25
C GLY A 179 13.50 3.02 -9.10
N THR A 180 14.00 3.28 -10.31
CA THR A 180 14.24 2.25 -11.34
C THR A 180 15.37 1.30 -10.99
N GLU A 181 16.35 1.74 -10.21
CA GLU A 181 17.45 0.88 -9.77
C GLU A 181 16.94 -0.25 -8.85
N PHE A 182 16.09 0.08 -7.89
CA PHE A 182 15.47 -0.92 -7.01
C PHE A 182 14.63 -1.92 -7.80
N VAL A 183 13.81 -1.43 -8.74
CA VAL A 183 13.00 -2.30 -9.62
C VAL A 183 13.89 -3.23 -10.45
N ALA A 184 15.04 -2.76 -10.94
CA ALA A 184 15.96 -3.61 -11.69
C ALA A 184 16.53 -4.76 -10.83
N VAL A 185 16.79 -4.51 -9.54
CA VAL A 185 17.19 -5.57 -8.60
C VAL A 185 16.07 -6.59 -8.41
N LEU A 186 14.83 -6.13 -8.22
CA LEU A 186 13.69 -7.03 -8.08
C LEU A 186 13.42 -7.82 -9.37
N ASP A 187 13.61 -7.22 -10.55
CA ASP A 187 13.50 -7.89 -11.84
C ASP A 187 14.53 -9.01 -12.02
N ASP A 188 15.75 -8.87 -11.49
CA ASP A 188 16.78 -9.93 -11.50
C ASP A 188 16.46 -11.07 -10.53
N LEU A 189 15.87 -10.75 -9.37
CA LEU A 189 15.44 -11.75 -8.39
C LEU A 189 14.19 -12.51 -8.86
N PHE A 190 13.22 -11.82 -9.45
CA PHE A 190 11.92 -12.36 -9.81
C PHE A 190 11.95 -13.73 -10.53
N PRO A 191 12.70 -13.94 -11.63
CA PRO A 191 12.72 -15.22 -12.34
C PRO A 191 13.30 -16.38 -11.52
N ARG A 192 14.09 -16.09 -10.47
CA ARG A 192 14.74 -17.11 -9.61
C ARG A 192 13.78 -17.67 -8.55
N TYR A 193 12.76 -16.90 -8.18
CA TYR A 193 11.86 -17.22 -7.06
C TYR A 193 10.39 -17.29 -7.45
N ARG A 194 10.04 -17.01 -8.71
CA ARG A 194 8.69 -17.28 -9.22
C ARG A 194 8.41 -18.78 -9.25
N LEU A 195 7.19 -19.17 -8.89
CA LEU A 195 6.75 -20.55 -9.11
C LEU A 195 6.48 -20.78 -10.61
N PRO A 196 6.78 -21.97 -11.15
CA PRO A 196 6.39 -22.34 -12.51
C PRO A 196 4.88 -22.14 -12.68
N SER A 197 4.46 -21.57 -13.80
CA SER A 197 3.06 -21.63 -14.21
C SER A 197 2.70 -23.10 -14.41
N GLY A 198 1.84 -23.63 -13.53
CA GLY A 198 1.24 -24.95 -13.71
C GLY A 198 0.29 -24.99 -14.90
#